data_AF-A0AAD8CWG5-F1
#
_entry.id   AF-A0AAD8CWG5-F1
#
_cell.length_a   1.000
_cell.length_b   1.000
_cell.length_c   1.000
_cell.angle_alpha   90.00
_cell.angle_beta   90.00
_cell.angle_gamma   90.00
#
_symmetry.space_group_name_H-M   'P 1'
#
loop_
_entity.id
_entity.type
_entity.pdbx_description
1 polymer ?
#
loop_
_entity_poly.entity_id
_entity_poly.type
_entity_poly.pdbx_seq_one_letter_code
_entity_poly.pdbx_strand_id
1 'polypeptide(L)'
;MSAHCANACSATGVENIETATTVREQTELHVCNSPTRELVYSDRDFIRSEVVWLDKRRVGLNSDCGAGCQPLSRFDSTLRSGWLEKEKLGFFRYHLGDLQTKILPGPHGFVAQLNIQRGKERRKPQEIQSIRQSFNPNQFNFNKIEPGEILFEIRKQNKHEPSTEPQFSAVSNGQSVSGTDAAQIDPNGPADLGDGVTHTKTLVVINVSPLEFGHCLIIPEPALCLPQVLTRDLVRIGIESVLLSSHPGFRVGFNSLGAFASVNHLHLHGYYLDHMLRIESARTEPLCPGRAFHLLSDTPAGFLFYTEGERLGALIHNICKVTDCLVEKNIAHNLFVTRGRPPGTSLHSGPSRPGIRVIIWPRLSCFGAKEETAFNVALCELAGHMPFKNREDFDTITEAEVTEIVQKYLLPENEFSMLQSQLMHVLHE
;
A
#
# COMPACT_ATOMS: atom_id res chain seq x y z
N MET A 1 31.88 -14.74 -80.19
CA MET A 1 33.14 -13.97 -80.25
C MET A 1 33.52 -13.68 -78.81
N SER A 2 34.23 -14.61 -78.14
CA SER A 2 35.71 -14.64 -78.03
C SER A 2 36.22 -13.40 -77.26
N ALA A 3 36.99 -13.44 -76.17
CA ALA A 3 37.92 -14.43 -75.62
C ALA A 3 38.14 -14.13 -74.11
N HIS A 4 38.22 -15.14 -73.24
CA HIS A 4 39.43 -15.63 -72.54
C HIS A 4 40.48 -14.58 -72.10
N CYS A 5 40.79 -14.52 -70.80
CA CYS A 5 41.96 -15.24 -70.26
C CYS A 5 41.97 -15.25 -68.72
N ALA A 6 42.39 -16.40 -68.18
CA ALA A 6 42.65 -16.65 -66.77
C ALA A 6 44.10 -16.26 -66.42
N ASN A 7 44.36 -16.01 -65.13
CA ASN A 7 45.62 -16.46 -64.53
C ASN A 7 45.44 -16.69 -63.03
N ALA A 8 45.89 -17.86 -62.60
CA ALA A 8 45.96 -18.31 -61.22
C ALA A 8 47.33 -17.95 -60.61
N CYS A 9 47.40 -17.73 -59.30
CA CYS A 9 48.52 -18.20 -58.50
C CYS A 9 48.16 -18.22 -57.00
N SER A 10 48.46 -19.36 -56.39
CA SER A 10 48.35 -19.73 -54.99
C SER A 10 49.34 -19.00 -54.07
N ALA A 11 48.94 -18.66 -52.85
CA ALA A 11 49.81 -18.80 -51.66
C ALA A 11 49.00 -18.70 -50.36
N THR A 12 49.27 -19.67 -49.50
CA THR A 12 48.99 -19.84 -48.07
C THR A 12 48.99 -18.58 -47.21
N GLY A 13 48.02 -18.48 -46.30
CA GLY A 13 48.04 -17.56 -45.16
C GLY A 13 47.03 -17.99 -44.11
N VAL A 14 47.51 -18.65 -43.05
CA VAL A 14 46.76 -18.93 -41.82
C VAL A 14 46.71 -17.63 -41.04
N GLU A 15 45.53 -17.04 -40.83
CA GLU A 15 45.35 -15.98 -39.83
C GLU A 15 44.08 -16.20 -39.01
N ASN A 16 44.30 -16.04 -37.71
CA ASN A 16 43.40 -16.33 -36.60
C ASN A 16 42.12 -15.49 -36.64
N ILE A 17 40.98 -16.14 -36.40
CA ILE A 17 39.72 -15.46 -36.09
C ILE A 17 39.78 -15.08 -34.60
N GLU A 18 40.23 -13.87 -34.30
CA GLU A 18 40.01 -13.25 -33.00
C GLU A 18 38.53 -12.85 -32.87
N THR A 19 37.87 -13.47 -31.89
CA THR A 19 36.53 -13.10 -31.44
C THR A 19 36.57 -11.72 -30.80
N ALA A 20 35.86 -10.76 -31.41
CA ALA A 20 35.63 -9.44 -30.83
C ALA A 20 34.72 -9.57 -29.58
N THR A 21 35.34 -9.60 -28.42
CA THR A 21 34.67 -9.45 -27.12
C THR A 21 34.38 -7.97 -26.92
N THR A 22 33.13 -7.55 -27.07
CA THR A 22 32.69 -6.17 -26.79
C THR A 22 32.78 -5.93 -25.28
N VAL A 23 33.85 -5.24 -24.86
CA VAL A 23 33.99 -4.71 -23.50
C VAL A 23 32.91 -3.63 -23.31
N ARG A 24 31.90 -3.93 -22.50
CA ARG A 24 31.00 -2.90 -21.96
C ARG A 24 31.79 -2.15 -20.90
N GLU A 25 32.15 -0.90 -21.19
CA GLU A 25 32.56 0.07 -20.17
C GLU A 25 31.44 0.18 -19.13
N GLN A 26 31.68 -0.39 -17.95
CA GLN A 26 30.94 -0.03 -16.75
C GLN A 26 31.41 1.37 -16.35
N THR A 27 30.65 2.37 -16.75
CA THR A 27 30.69 3.66 -16.07
C THR A 27 30.14 3.42 -14.67
N GLU A 28 31.03 3.34 -13.67
CA GLU A 28 30.68 3.44 -12.27
C GLU A 28 29.97 4.78 -12.05
N LEU A 29 28.64 4.77 -12.13
CA LEU A 29 27.82 5.81 -11.53
C LEU A 29 28.10 5.78 -10.04
N HIS A 30 28.92 6.70 -9.57
CA HIS A 30 28.98 7.10 -8.17
C HIS A 30 27.54 7.30 -7.69
N VAL A 31 27.03 6.35 -6.92
CA VAL A 31 25.78 6.48 -6.19
C VAL A 31 26.03 7.58 -5.19
N CYS A 32 25.62 8.79 -5.55
CA CYS A 32 25.61 9.91 -4.64
C CYS A 32 24.71 9.52 -3.47
N ASN A 33 25.30 9.34 -2.29
CA ASN A 33 24.58 9.21 -1.01
C ASN A 33 23.90 10.55 -0.71
N SER A 34 22.92 10.94 -1.53
CA SER A 34 22.02 12.02 -1.20
C SER A 34 21.25 11.60 0.05
N PRO A 35 21.16 12.44 1.09
CA PRO A 35 20.37 12.12 2.27
C PRO A 35 18.94 11.77 1.83
N THR A 36 18.39 10.69 2.38
CA THR A 36 16.99 10.29 2.16
C THR A 36 16.11 11.50 2.43
N ARG A 37 15.29 11.89 1.45
CA ARG A 37 14.36 13.02 1.62
C ARG A 37 13.42 12.73 2.79
N GLU A 38 13.21 13.70 3.68
CA GLU A 38 12.28 13.57 4.81
C GLU A 38 11.00 14.38 4.51
N LEU A 39 9.84 13.77 4.75
CA LEU A 39 8.53 14.41 4.73
C LEU A 39 7.98 14.49 6.16
N VAL A 40 8.13 15.65 6.78
CA VAL A 40 7.58 15.93 8.11
C VAL A 40 6.19 16.55 8.00
N TYR A 41 5.19 15.96 8.67
CA TYR A 41 3.78 16.40 8.62
C TYR A 41 3.17 16.57 10.01
N SER A 42 2.08 17.32 10.09
CA SER A 42 1.27 17.52 11.29
C SER A 42 -0.22 17.36 10.95
N ASP A 43 -1.09 17.43 11.96
CA ASP A 43 -2.54 17.39 11.73
C ASP A 43 -3.05 18.56 10.86
N ARG A 44 -2.25 19.63 10.70
CA ARG A 44 -2.57 20.78 9.83
C ARG A 44 -2.41 20.44 8.34
N ASP A 45 -1.64 19.42 8.01
CA ASP A 45 -1.44 18.95 6.64
C ASP A 45 -2.58 18.02 6.18
N PHE A 46 -3.48 17.61 7.07
CA PHE A 46 -4.61 16.74 6.71
C PHE A 46 -5.63 17.49 5.84
N ILE A 47 -5.96 16.87 4.71
CA ILE A 47 -6.99 17.35 3.80
C ILE A 47 -8.36 16.95 4.38
N ARG A 48 -9.04 17.86 5.06
CA ARG A 48 -10.32 17.58 5.76
C ARG A 48 -11.56 17.89 4.91
N SER A 49 -11.44 18.73 3.90
CA SER A 49 -12.54 19.14 3.01
C SER A 49 -12.17 18.91 1.53
N GLU A 50 -13.18 18.93 0.66
CA GLU A 50 -13.01 19.04 -0.80
C GLU A 50 -12.41 17.84 -1.55
N VAL A 51 -12.28 16.67 -0.91
CA VAL A 51 -11.92 15.44 -1.61
C VAL A 51 -13.15 14.91 -2.36
N VAL A 52 -13.18 15.13 -3.68
CA VAL A 52 -14.30 14.80 -4.57
C VAL A 52 -13.82 14.02 -5.79
N TRP A 53 -14.62 13.05 -6.22
CA TRP A 53 -14.45 12.46 -7.54
C TRP A 53 -14.92 13.44 -8.62
N LEU A 54 -14.03 13.82 -9.53
CA LEU A 54 -14.36 14.69 -10.66
C LEU A 54 -15.00 13.87 -11.80
N ASP A 55 -16.10 14.36 -12.37
CA ASP A 55 -16.72 13.76 -13.55
C ASP A 55 -15.90 14.12 -14.79
N LYS A 56 -15.01 13.21 -15.22
CA LYS A 56 -14.15 13.39 -16.39
C LYS A 56 -14.93 13.78 -17.66
N ARG A 57 -16.20 13.36 -17.79
CA ARG A 57 -17.05 13.68 -18.96
C ARG A 57 -17.54 15.14 -18.97
N ARG A 58 -17.70 15.76 -17.80
CA ARG A 58 -18.14 17.17 -17.68
C ARG A 58 -17.00 18.16 -17.86
N VAL A 59 -15.76 17.74 -17.56
CA VAL A 59 -14.59 18.66 -17.56
C VAL A 59 -13.87 18.68 -18.91
N GLY A 60 -14.28 17.88 -19.90
CA GLY A 60 -13.69 17.90 -21.25
C GLY A 60 -12.18 17.59 -21.28
N LEU A 61 -11.66 16.95 -20.22
CA LEU A 61 -10.25 16.63 -20.07
C LEU A 61 -10.00 15.29 -20.77
N ASN A 62 -9.45 15.34 -21.98
CA ASN A 62 -8.58 14.27 -22.44
C ASN A 62 -7.38 14.21 -21.51
N SER A 63 -6.88 13.00 -21.27
CA SER A 63 -5.71 12.72 -20.43
C SER A 63 -4.60 13.76 -20.63
N ASP A 64 -4.01 14.16 -19.51
CA ASP A 64 -2.95 15.15 -19.30
C ASP A 64 -3.40 16.58 -18.95
N CYS A 65 -3.26 16.86 -17.65
CA CYS A 65 -3.41 18.10 -16.88
C CYS A 65 -3.67 19.43 -17.62
N GLY A 66 -4.72 20.15 -17.17
CA GLY A 66 -4.78 21.61 -17.28
C GLY A 66 -6.18 22.18 -17.02
N ALA A 67 -6.35 23.00 -15.99
CA ALA A 67 -7.51 23.86 -15.70
C ALA A 67 -8.72 23.31 -14.89
N GLY A 68 -8.68 22.08 -14.34
CA GLY A 68 -9.78 21.59 -13.46
C GLY A 68 -9.41 20.62 -12.33
N CYS A 69 -8.14 20.22 -12.21
CA CYS A 69 -7.69 19.32 -11.15
C CYS A 69 -7.37 20.09 -9.87
N GLN A 70 -7.91 19.62 -8.74
CA GLN A 70 -7.49 20.03 -7.40
C GLN A 70 -5.95 19.98 -7.29
N PRO A 71 -5.29 20.99 -6.70
CA PRO A 71 -3.85 20.99 -6.54
C PRO A 71 -3.41 19.77 -5.71
N LEU A 72 -2.31 19.16 -6.12
CA LEU A 72 -1.73 18.03 -5.39
C LEU A 72 -1.27 18.50 -4.01
N SER A 73 -1.53 17.70 -2.98
CA SER A 73 -0.96 17.96 -1.67
C SER A 73 0.57 17.81 -1.71
N ARG A 74 1.26 18.28 -0.66
CA ARG A 74 2.71 18.06 -0.51
C ARG A 74 3.06 16.57 -0.50
N PHE A 75 2.23 15.76 0.16
CA PHE A 75 2.38 14.30 0.17
C PHE A 75 2.27 13.72 -1.25
N ASP A 76 1.22 14.08 -1.99
CA ASP A 76 1.01 13.58 -3.35
C ASP A 76 2.12 14.02 -4.30
N SER A 77 2.54 15.28 -4.22
CA SER A 77 3.63 15.81 -5.03
C SER A 77 4.94 15.06 -4.76
N THR A 78 5.25 14.78 -3.50
CA THR A 78 6.46 14.07 -3.09
C THR A 78 6.45 12.62 -3.56
N LEU A 79 5.35 11.90 -3.33
CA LEU A 79 5.23 10.50 -3.71
C LEU A 79 5.24 10.32 -5.23
N ARG A 80 4.40 11.08 -5.95
CA ARG A 80 4.26 10.96 -7.41
C ARG A 80 5.55 11.32 -8.14
N SER A 81 6.21 12.43 -7.76
CA SER A 81 7.47 12.83 -8.38
C SER A 81 8.59 11.83 -8.10
N GLY A 82 8.71 11.35 -6.85
CA GLY A 82 9.68 10.32 -6.50
C GLY A 82 9.45 9.02 -7.25
N TRP A 83 8.19 8.57 -7.37
CA TRP A 83 7.86 7.34 -8.09
C TRP A 83 8.23 7.42 -9.58
N LEU A 84 7.90 8.55 -10.24
CA LEU A 84 8.29 8.80 -11.64
C LEU A 84 9.80 8.92 -11.82
N GLU A 85 10.50 9.50 -10.86
CA GLU A 85 11.97 9.55 -10.84
C GLU A 85 12.55 8.13 -10.80
N LYS A 86 12.05 7.27 -9.90
CA LYS A 86 12.52 5.87 -9.82
C LYS A 86 12.19 5.06 -11.08
N GLU A 87 11.11 5.41 -11.77
CA GLU A 87 10.74 4.77 -13.04
C GLU A 87 11.75 5.11 -14.13
N LYS A 88 12.09 6.39 -14.25
CA LYS A 88 13.11 6.87 -15.20
C LYS A 88 14.49 6.27 -14.92
N LEU A 89 14.80 6.01 -13.65
CA LEU A 89 16.06 5.40 -13.22
C LEU A 89 16.08 3.86 -13.34
N GLY A 90 14.96 3.21 -13.69
CA GLY A 90 14.92 1.78 -13.96
C GLY A 90 14.89 0.88 -12.72
N PHE A 91 14.42 1.37 -11.57
CA PHE A 91 14.35 0.57 -10.33
C PHE A 91 13.16 -0.43 -10.27
N PHE A 92 12.26 -0.42 -11.26
CA PHE A 92 11.15 -1.37 -11.32
C PHE A 92 11.52 -2.61 -12.15
N ARG A 93 10.93 -3.76 -11.80
CA ARG A 93 11.13 -5.01 -12.57
C ARG A 93 10.55 -4.96 -13.98
N TYR A 94 9.57 -4.09 -14.18
CA TYR A 94 8.95 -3.84 -15.47
C TYR A 94 8.41 -2.40 -15.50
N HIS A 95 8.31 -1.85 -16.70
CA HIS A 95 7.62 -0.57 -16.92
C HIS A 95 6.11 -0.79 -16.84
N LEU A 96 5.41 0.00 -16.03
CA LEU A 96 3.98 -0.19 -15.81
C LEU A 96 3.15 0.19 -17.04
N GLY A 97 3.47 1.34 -17.65
CA GLY A 97 2.73 1.91 -18.78
C GLY A 97 1.26 2.16 -18.47
N ASP A 98 0.47 2.42 -19.52
CA ASP A 98 -0.98 2.55 -19.39
C ASP A 98 -1.65 1.18 -19.26
N LEU A 99 -2.33 0.94 -18.12
CA LEU A 99 -3.04 -0.30 -17.86
C LEU A 99 -4.41 -0.30 -18.56
N GLN A 100 -4.67 -1.31 -19.39
CA GLN A 100 -6.00 -1.54 -19.94
C GLN A 100 -7.00 -1.78 -18.80
N THR A 101 -7.98 -0.87 -18.69
CA THR A 101 -8.91 -0.82 -17.56
C THR A 101 -10.34 -0.77 -18.06
N LYS A 102 -11.22 -1.59 -17.49
CA LYS A 102 -12.67 -1.57 -17.76
C LYS A 102 -13.46 -1.76 -16.47
N ILE A 103 -14.67 -1.21 -16.43
CA ILE A 103 -15.64 -1.53 -15.38
C ILE A 103 -16.44 -2.74 -15.84
N LEU A 104 -16.45 -3.80 -15.04
CA LEU A 104 -17.26 -4.97 -15.34
C LEU A 104 -18.76 -4.60 -15.26
N PRO A 105 -19.59 -5.02 -16.22
CA PRO A 105 -21.00 -4.73 -16.19
C PRO A 105 -21.68 -5.52 -15.07
N GLY A 106 -22.38 -4.81 -14.19
CA GLY A 106 -23.19 -5.39 -13.13
C GLY A 106 -23.35 -4.46 -11.92
N PRO A 107 -24.04 -4.90 -10.85
CA PRO A 107 -24.27 -4.09 -9.65
C PRO A 107 -23.02 -3.70 -8.87
N HIS A 108 -21.93 -4.48 -8.84
CA HIS A 108 -20.77 -4.20 -7.98
C HIS A 108 -19.81 -3.16 -8.57
N GLY A 109 -19.78 -3.02 -9.90
CA GLY A 109 -18.95 -2.07 -10.62
C GLY A 109 -17.46 -2.35 -10.45
N PHE A 110 -17.04 -3.63 -10.46
CA PHE A 110 -15.64 -3.99 -10.29
C PHE A 110 -14.74 -3.36 -11.37
N VAL A 111 -13.60 -2.84 -10.93
CA VAL A 111 -12.58 -2.25 -11.80
C VAL A 111 -11.61 -3.36 -12.22
N ALA A 112 -11.73 -3.83 -13.46
CA ALA A 112 -10.82 -4.81 -14.04
C ALA A 112 -9.63 -4.10 -14.70
N GLN A 113 -8.40 -4.48 -14.33
CA GLN A 113 -7.16 -3.96 -14.94
C GLN A 113 -6.28 -5.11 -15.41
N LEU A 114 -5.78 -5.06 -16.65
CA LEU A 114 -4.85 -6.06 -17.16
C LEU A 114 -3.41 -5.68 -16.80
N ASN A 115 -2.72 -6.54 -16.06
CA ASN A 115 -1.29 -6.40 -15.78
C ASN A 115 -0.56 -7.75 -15.87
N ILE A 116 -0.24 -8.16 -17.10
CA ILE A 116 0.39 -9.46 -17.40
C ILE A 116 1.80 -9.54 -16.80
N GLN A 117 2.58 -8.46 -16.89
CA GLN A 117 3.96 -8.42 -16.39
C GLN A 117 3.99 -8.61 -14.88
N ARG A 118 3.05 -8.03 -14.13
CA ARG A 118 2.94 -8.29 -12.69
C ARG A 118 2.71 -9.75 -12.35
N GLY A 119 1.97 -10.47 -13.17
CA GLY A 119 1.77 -11.91 -13.02
C GLY A 119 3.07 -12.71 -13.14
N LYS A 120 3.99 -12.27 -14.02
CA LYS A 120 5.24 -12.95 -14.37
C LYS A 120 6.44 -12.53 -13.51
N GLU A 121 6.59 -11.23 -13.28
CA GLU A 121 7.78 -10.61 -12.68
C GLU A 121 7.72 -10.51 -11.15
N ARG A 122 6.55 -10.75 -10.56
CA ARG A 122 6.38 -10.68 -9.11
C ARG A 122 7.19 -11.78 -8.43
N ARG A 123 7.83 -11.42 -7.32
CA ARG A 123 8.55 -12.38 -6.48
C ARG A 123 7.65 -13.54 -6.05
N LYS A 124 8.25 -14.72 -5.90
CA LYS A 124 7.60 -15.82 -5.18
C LYS A 124 7.35 -15.39 -3.72
N PRO A 125 6.13 -15.58 -3.19
CA PRO A 125 5.84 -15.37 -1.78
C PRO A 125 6.72 -16.24 -0.88
N GLN A 126 6.95 -15.79 0.35
CA GLN A 126 7.52 -16.65 1.39
C GLN A 126 6.56 -17.79 1.73
N GLU A 127 7.10 -18.89 2.22
CA GLU A 127 6.29 -19.95 2.82
C GLU A 127 5.73 -19.45 4.15
N ILE A 128 4.40 -19.45 4.25
CA ILE A 128 3.65 -19.00 5.42
C ILE A 128 2.84 -20.17 5.93
N GLN A 129 3.01 -20.49 7.22
CA GLN A 129 2.34 -21.61 7.89
C GLN A 129 1.37 -21.14 8.98
N SER A 130 1.53 -19.91 9.47
CA SER A 130 0.69 -19.34 10.52
C SER A 130 0.65 -17.82 10.39
N ILE A 131 -0.40 -17.22 10.94
CA ILE A 131 -0.54 -15.76 11.03
C ILE A 131 0.47 -15.15 12.00
N ARG A 132 0.83 -15.90 13.05
CA ARG A 132 1.79 -15.53 14.08
C ARG A 132 3.21 -16.03 13.78
N GLN A 133 3.49 -16.37 12.52
CA GLN A 133 4.81 -16.85 12.13
C GLN A 133 5.88 -15.80 12.45
N SER A 134 6.94 -16.24 13.14
CA SER A 134 8.05 -15.38 13.52
C SER A 134 8.78 -14.83 12.30
N PHE A 135 9.30 -13.61 12.42
CA PHE A 135 10.18 -13.02 11.42
C PHE A 135 11.43 -13.90 11.22
N ASN A 136 11.88 -14.02 9.96
CA ASN A 136 13.08 -14.78 9.63
C ASN A 136 14.08 -13.86 8.87
N PRO A 137 15.22 -13.48 9.48
CA PRO A 137 16.21 -12.59 8.86
C PRO A 137 16.88 -13.20 7.63
N ASN A 138 16.88 -14.53 7.49
CA ASN A 138 17.50 -15.23 6.36
C ASN A 138 16.65 -15.15 5.10
N GLN A 139 15.32 -15.07 5.23
CA GLN A 139 14.44 -14.80 4.11
C GLN A 139 14.56 -13.34 3.67
N PHE A 140 14.04 -13.01 2.48
CA PHE A 140 14.00 -11.62 2.05
C PHE A 140 13.20 -10.77 3.05
N ASN A 141 13.69 -9.58 3.33
CA ASN A 141 13.02 -8.59 4.16
C ASN A 141 13.47 -7.19 3.71
N PHE A 142 12.74 -6.14 4.12
CA PHE A 142 13.01 -4.79 3.67
C PHE A 142 14.34 -4.16 4.11
N ASN A 143 15.14 -4.78 4.98
CA ASN A 143 16.52 -4.35 5.22
C ASN A 143 17.47 -4.76 4.07
N LYS A 144 16.96 -5.48 3.06
CA LYS A 144 17.71 -5.97 1.89
C LYS A 144 17.32 -5.27 0.58
N ILE A 145 16.54 -4.19 0.64
CA ILE A 145 16.21 -3.38 -0.55
C ILE A 145 17.40 -2.55 -0.99
N GLU A 146 17.44 -2.16 -2.25
CA GLU A 146 18.43 -1.22 -2.73
C GLU A 146 18.10 0.20 -2.22
N PRO A 147 19.09 1.01 -1.79
CA PRO A 147 18.84 2.39 -1.37
C PRO A 147 18.11 3.24 -2.43
N GLY A 148 18.30 2.92 -3.71
CA GLY A 148 17.62 3.55 -4.83
C GLY A 148 16.09 3.36 -4.83
N GLU A 149 15.57 2.31 -4.19
CA GLU A 149 14.13 2.02 -4.06
C GLU A 149 13.41 2.97 -3.07
N ILE A 150 14.16 3.67 -2.22
CA ILE A 150 13.60 4.57 -1.20
C ILE A 150 13.10 5.84 -1.87
N LEU A 151 11.83 6.20 -1.59
CA LEU A 151 11.21 7.45 -2.03
C LEU A 151 11.54 8.57 -1.04
N PHE A 152 11.17 8.37 0.23
CA PHE A 152 11.40 9.31 1.32
C PHE A 152 11.15 8.63 2.67
N GLU A 153 11.60 9.27 3.74
CA GLU A 153 11.20 8.98 5.11
C GLU A 153 10.02 9.87 5.49
N ILE A 154 8.98 9.33 6.14
CA ILE A 154 7.83 10.10 6.60
C ILE A 154 7.78 10.10 8.13
N ARG A 155 7.55 11.28 8.72
CA ARG A 155 7.52 11.47 10.18
C ARG A 155 6.45 12.48 10.58
N LYS A 156 5.73 12.18 11.67
CA LYS A 156 4.80 13.13 12.28
C LYS A 156 5.56 14.10 13.20
N GLN A 157 5.31 15.41 13.06
CA GLN A 157 5.87 16.44 13.91
C GLN A 157 5.30 16.36 15.33
N ASN A 158 6.18 16.48 16.32
CA ASN A 158 5.78 16.54 17.71
C ASN A 158 5.16 17.90 18.06
N LYS A 159 4.14 17.91 18.93
CA LYS A 159 3.55 19.15 19.48
C LYS A 159 4.56 20.00 20.28
N HIS A 160 5.71 19.42 20.65
CA HIS A 160 6.76 20.04 21.47
C HIS A 160 8.09 20.31 20.73
N GLU A 161 8.20 20.01 19.44
CA GLU A 161 9.37 20.41 18.66
C GLU A 161 9.18 21.86 18.18
N PRO A 162 10.08 22.80 18.51
CA PRO A 162 9.99 24.16 17.98
C PRO A 162 10.11 24.12 16.46
N SER A 163 9.15 24.73 15.77
CA SER A 163 9.20 24.94 14.32
C SER A 163 10.50 25.65 13.95
N THR A 164 11.33 25.01 13.13
CA THR A 164 12.58 25.58 12.63
C THR A 164 12.25 26.62 11.55
N GLU A 165 11.77 27.80 11.96
CA GLU A 165 11.97 29.00 11.17
C GLU A 165 13.37 29.56 11.49
N PRO A 166 14.11 30.09 10.50
CA PRO A 166 15.46 30.61 10.74
C PRO A 166 15.37 31.94 11.48
N GLN A 167 15.41 31.90 12.81
CA GLN A 167 15.69 33.09 13.61
C GLN A 167 17.20 33.25 13.78
N PHE A 168 17.75 34.25 13.09
CA PHE A 168 19.04 34.82 13.43
C PHE A 168 18.97 35.45 14.83
N SER A 169 19.66 34.89 15.81
CA SER A 169 20.19 35.66 16.93
C SER A 169 21.33 34.91 17.64
N ALA A 170 22.20 35.71 18.24
CA ALA A 170 23.61 35.43 18.47
C ALA A 170 23.92 34.53 19.67
N VAL A 171 25.12 33.97 19.60
CA VAL A 171 25.85 33.16 20.58
C VAL A 171 25.93 33.80 21.98
N SER A 172 25.74 32.99 23.03
CA SER A 172 26.56 33.08 24.26
C SER A 172 26.53 31.78 25.09
N ASN A 173 27.68 31.11 25.11
CA ASN A 173 28.32 30.26 26.13
C ASN A 173 27.49 29.56 27.24
N GLY A 174 27.51 28.22 27.19
CA GLY A 174 28.30 27.40 28.12
C GLY A 174 27.68 26.99 29.46
N GLN A 175 27.32 25.71 29.61
CA GLN A 175 27.71 24.88 30.76
C GLN A 175 27.34 23.40 30.56
N SER A 176 28.33 22.54 30.80
CA SER A 176 28.28 21.08 30.81
C SER A 176 27.73 20.55 32.13
N VAL A 177 26.78 19.60 32.09
CA VAL A 177 26.51 18.69 33.21
C VAL A 177 26.27 17.28 32.68
N SER A 178 27.11 16.37 33.16
CA SER A 178 27.06 14.91 33.02
C SER A 178 25.95 14.28 33.86
N GLY A 179 25.25 13.28 33.33
CA GLY A 179 24.33 12.44 34.10
C GLY A 179 23.90 11.22 33.31
N THR A 180 24.48 10.08 33.64
CA THR A 180 24.07 8.73 33.24
C THR A 180 22.81 8.34 33.98
N ASP A 181 21.78 7.84 33.30
CA ASP A 181 20.82 6.87 33.86
C ASP A 181 20.14 6.09 32.74
N ALA A 182 20.52 4.81 32.63
CA ALA A 182 19.85 3.82 31.81
C ALA A 182 18.63 3.30 32.57
N ALA A 183 17.45 3.85 32.29
CA ALA A 183 16.21 3.32 32.80
C ALA A 183 15.84 2.02 32.04
N GLN A 184 15.82 0.91 32.77
CA GLN A 184 15.29 -0.37 32.30
C GLN A 184 13.77 -0.25 32.07
N ILE A 185 13.32 -0.59 30.87
CA ILE A 185 11.90 -0.70 30.51
C ILE A 185 11.48 -2.16 30.72
N ASP A 186 10.55 -2.38 31.65
CA ASP A 186 9.84 -3.64 31.85
C ASP A 186 8.86 -3.88 30.67
N PRO A 187 8.98 -4.97 29.91
CA PRO A 187 8.18 -5.19 28.70
C PRO A 187 6.72 -5.62 28.95
N ASN A 188 6.25 -5.75 30.20
CA ASN A 188 4.91 -6.31 30.48
C ASN A 188 4.04 -5.52 31.51
N GLY A 189 4.34 -4.25 31.78
CA GLY A 189 3.48 -3.39 32.61
C GLY A 189 2.41 -2.63 31.77
N PRO A 190 1.16 -2.47 32.25
CA PRO A 190 0.16 -1.68 31.54
C PRO A 190 0.46 -0.20 31.78
N ALA A 191 1.23 0.39 30.89
CA ALA A 191 1.46 1.82 30.90
C ALA A 191 0.24 2.51 30.26
N ASP A 192 -0.59 3.14 31.10
CA ASP A 192 -1.48 4.23 30.70
C ASP A 192 -0.62 5.39 30.18
N LEU A 193 -0.18 5.26 28.93
CA LEU A 193 0.56 6.27 28.22
C LEU A 193 -0.46 7.09 27.45
N GLY A 194 -0.59 8.35 27.87
CA GLY A 194 -1.25 9.40 27.12
C GLY A 194 -0.76 9.47 25.67
N ASP A 195 -1.37 10.35 24.89
CA ASP A 195 -1.25 10.57 23.44
C ASP A 195 0.18 10.93 22.93
N GLY A 196 1.24 10.50 23.62
CA GLY A 196 2.63 10.58 23.24
C GLY A 196 2.88 9.77 21.98
N VAL A 197 3.03 10.48 20.87
CA VAL A 197 3.49 9.94 19.60
C VAL A 197 4.91 9.40 19.81
N THR A 198 5.07 8.08 19.75
CA THR A 198 6.38 7.44 19.64
C THR A 198 6.98 7.80 18.29
N HIS A 199 8.23 8.26 18.30
CA HIS A 199 8.99 8.52 17.09
C HIS A 199 9.09 7.22 16.30
N THR A 200 8.30 7.09 15.23
CA THR A 200 8.39 5.97 14.31
C THR A 200 8.95 6.49 13.00
N LYS A 201 10.25 6.28 12.80
CA LYS A 201 10.88 6.44 11.50
C LYS A 201 10.19 5.47 10.54
N THR A 202 9.50 6.02 9.55
CA THR A 202 8.74 5.23 8.58
C THR A 202 9.32 5.45 7.19
N LEU A 203 9.79 4.38 6.56
CA LEU A 203 10.28 4.45 5.18
C LEU A 203 9.11 4.27 4.21
N VAL A 204 9.07 5.12 3.19
CA VAL A 204 8.22 4.94 2.01
C VAL A 204 9.13 4.55 0.86
N VAL A 205 8.88 3.38 0.29
CA VAL A 205 9.70 2.78 -0.78
C VAL A 205 8.83 2.39 -1.95
N ILE A 206 9.36 2.36 -3.17
CA ILE A 206 8.59 1.85 -4.30
C ILE A 206 8.26 0.37 -4.11
N ASN A 207 7.12 -0.07 -4.63
CA ASN A 207 6.95 -1.49 -4.89
C ASN A 207 7.54 -1.79 -6.28
N VAL A 208 8.68 -2.48 -6.31
CA VAL A 208 9.38 -2.85 -7.55
C VAL A 208 8.56 -3.74 -8.51
N SER A 209 7.41 -4.26 -8.08
CA SER A 209 6.39 -4.93 -8.91
C SER A 209 5.05 -4.17 -8.82
N PRO A 210 4.97 -2.98 -9.43
CA PRO A 210 3.88 -2.04 -9.21
C PRO A 210 2.56 -2.58 -9.77
N LEU A 211 1.50 -2.47 -8.97
CA LEU A 211 0.15 -2.84 -9.37
C LEU A 211 -0.46 -1.73 -10.23
N GLU A 212 -0.19 -0.50 -9.81
CA GLU A 212 -0.73 0.74 -10.34
C GLU A 212 0.28 1.86 -10.05
N PHE A 213 0.08 3.02 -10.69
CA PHE A 213 0.85 4.22 -10.47
C PHE A 213 0.94 4.61 -8.98
N GLY A 214 2.15 4.99 -8.56
CA GLY A 214 2.45 5.34 -7.18
C GLY A 214 2.42 4.16 -6.21
N HIS A 215 2.38 2.91 -6.68
CA HIS A 215 2.42 1.75 -5.78
C HIS A 215 3.72 1.75 -4.97
N CYS A 216 3.58 1.98 -3.67
CA CYS A 216 4.65 2.06 -2.68
C CYS A 216 4.37 1.13 -1.49
N LEU A 217 5.39 0.94 -0.66
CA LEU A 217 5.32 0.24 0.62
C LEU A 217 5.65 1.23 1.74
N ILE A 218 4.87 1.19 2.81
CA ILE A 218 5.06 2.00 4.03
C ILE A 218 5.57 1.05 5.12
N ILE A 219 6.82 1.24 5.55
CA ILE A 219 7.55 0.29 6.39
C ILE A 219 7.96 1.01 7.68
N PRO A 220 7.30 0.74 8.82
CA PRO A 220 7.66 1.34 10.09
C PRO A 220 8.91 0.65 10.63
N GLU A 221 9.92 1.43 11.01
CA GLU A 221 11.10 0.97 11.75
C GLU A 221 11.68 -0.37 11.24
N PRO A 222 12.14 -0.44 9.97
CA PRO A 222 12.56 -1.70 9.35
C PRO A 222 13.66 -2.44 10.12
N ALA A 223 14.48 -1.73 10.89
CA ALA A 223 15.50 -2.30 11.76
C ALA A 223 14.94 -3.18 12.89
N LEU A 224 13.69 -2.92 13.34
CA LEU A 224 13.02 -3.71 14.37
C LEU A 224 12.57 -5.09 13.87
N CYS A 225 12.59 -5.33 12.56
CA CYS A 225 12.27 -6.64 11.97
C CYS A 225 10.91 -7.20 12.44
N LEU A 226 9.92 -6.32 12.58
CA LEU A 226 8.60 -6.69 13.10
C LEU A 226 7.91 -7.68 12.14
N PRO A 227 7.25 -8.73 12.64
CA PRO A 227 6.45 -9.63 11.80
C PRO A 227 5.26 -8.88 11.18
N GLN A 228 4.68 -9.44 10.12
CA GLN A 228 3.54 -8.86 9.39
C GLN A 228 2.23 -8.96 10.20
N VAL A 229 2.19 -8.24 11.32
CA VAL A 229 1.07 -8.10 12.27
C VAL A 229 0.88 -6.62 12.55
N LEU A 230 -0.34 -6.10 12.40
CA LEU A 230 -0.63 -4.69 12.56
C LEU A 230 -0.25 -4.18 13.96
N THR A 231 0.33 -2.98 14.00
CA THR A 231 0.60 -2.25 15.24
C THR A 231 -0.22 -0.95 15.25
N ARG A 232 -0.39 -0.38 16.44
CA ARG A 232 -1.07 0.93 16.63
C ARG A 232 -0.49 2.00 15.71
N ASP A 233 0.85 2.09 15.66
CA ASP A 233 1.55 3.09 14.86
C ASP A 233 1.40 2.84 13.36
N LEU A 234 1.39 1.58 12.92
CA LEU A 234 1.16 1.26 11.52
C LEU A 234 -0.28 1.59 11.08
N VAL A 235 -1.28 1.27 11.90
CA VAL A 235 -2.68 1.65 11.61
C VAL A 235 -2.80 3.17 11.53
N ARG A 236 -2.13 3.90 12.43
CA ARG A 236 -2.09 5.36 12.43
C ARG A 236 -1.51 5.92 11.13
N ILE A 237 -0.30 5.54 10.75
CA ILE A 237 0.35 6.09 9.55
C ILE A 237 -0.44 5.73 8.28
N GLY A 238 -1.10 4.56 8.25
CA GLY A 238 -1.99 4.19 7.15
C GLY A 238 -3.19 5.12 6.99
N ILE A 239 -3.88 5.45 8.09
CA ILE A 239 -4.99 6.41 8.09
C ILE A 239 -4.50 7.83 7.75
N GLU A 240 -3.42 8.26 8.39
CA GLU A 240 -2.88 9.61 8.21
C GLU A 240 -2.34 9.81 6.78
N SER A 241 -1.76 8.80 6.14
CA SER A 241 -1.33 8.88 4.73
C SER A 241 -2.50 9.16 3.78
N VAL A 242 -3.67 8.56 4.02
CA VAL A 242 -4.88 8.85 3.22
C VAL A 242 -5.46 10.23 3.53
N LEU A 243 -5.30 10.72 4.77
CA LEU A 243 -5.66 12.09 5.15
C LEU A 243 -4.73 13.14 4.53
N LEU A 244 -3.45 12.82 4.30
CA LEU A 244 -2.47 13.70 3.67
C LEU A 244 -2.65 13.82 2.14
N SER A 245 -3.27 12.83 1.50
CA SER A 245 -3.58 12.88 0.07
C SER A 245 -4.77 13.78 -0.22
N SER A 246 -4.66 14.65 -1.24
CA SER A 246 -5.78 15.37 -1.84
C SER A 246 -6.47 14.56 -2.94
N HIS A 247 -5.86 13.45 -3.39
CA HIS A 247 -6.46 12.56 -4.37
C HIS A 247 -7.48 11.58 -3.74
N PRO A 248 -8.74 11.51 -4.22
CA PRO A 248 -9.77 10.62 -3.64
C PRO A 248 -9.44 9.12 -3.80
N GLY A 249 -8.68 8.80 -4.84
CA GLY A 249 -8.25 7.43 -5.16
C GLY A 249 -6.92 7.00 -4.56
N PHE A 250 -6.27 7.78 -3.68
CA PHE A 250 -5.11 7.26 -2.94
C PHE A 250 -5.59 6.35 -1.82
N ARG A 251 -5.06 5.13 -1.77
CA ARG A 251 -5.55 4.06 -0.89
C ARG A 251 -4.38 3.37 -0.23
N VAL A 252 -4.61 2.91 0.99
CA VAL A 252 -3.63 2.17 1.78
C VAL A 252 -4.23 0.83 2.17
N GLY A 253 -3.43 -0.24 2.18
CA GLY A 253 -3.93 -1.55 2.55
C GLY A 253 -2.89 -2.45 3.19
N PHE A 254 -3.38 -3.44 3.92
CA PHE A 254 -2.62 -4.44 4.64
C PHE A 254 -3.13 -5.84 4.25
N ASN A 255 -2.18 -6.74 4.06
CA ASN A 255 -2.44 -8.17 4.02
C ASN A 255 -1.75 -8.78 5.25
N SER A 256 -2.49 -9.52 6.08
CA SER A 256 -1.87 -10.39 7.09
C SER A 256 -1.23 -11.62 6.42
N LEU A 257 -0.37 -12.29 7.17
CA LEU A 257 0.05 -13.67 6.84
C LEU A 257 -1.20 -14.56 6.73
N GLY A 258 -1.26 -15.42 5.72
CA GLY A 258 -2.46 -16.20 5.38
C GLY A 258 -3.52 -15.44 4.57
N ALA A 259 -3.41 -14.12 4.44
CA ALA A 259 -4.28 -13.26 3.62
C ALA A 259 -3.56 -12.68 2.39
N PHE A 260 -2.68 -13.48 1.77
CA PHE A 260 -1.83 -13.12 0.62
C PHE A 260 -0.72 -12.08 0.86
N ALA A 261 -0.31 -11.84 2.11
CA ALA A 261 1.00 -11.23 2.37
C ALA A 261 2.10 -12.07 1.71
N SER A 262 3.08 -11.41 1.08
CA SER A 262 4.17 -12.11 0.38
C SER A 262 5.50 -12.08 1.13
N VAL A 263 5.61 -11.20 2.11
CA VAL A 263 6.81 -10.96 2.92
C VAL A 263 6.37 -10.86 4.37
N ASN A 264 6.97 -11.66 5.25
CA ASN A 264 6.84 -11.51 6.69
C ASN A 264 7.82 -10.46 7.21
N HIS A 265 7.50 -9.19 6.96
CA HIS A 265 8.16 -8.03 7.54
C HIS A 265 7.13 -6.90 7.47
N LEU A 266 6.80 -6.28 8.61
CA LEU A 266 5.71 -5.33 8.77
C LEU A 266 5.69 -4.22 7.70
N HIS A 267 4.62 -4.14 6.92
CA HIS A 267 4.41 -3.10 5.92
C HIS A 267 2.94 -2.90 5.53
N LEU A 268 2.62 -1.70 5.02
CA LEU A 268 1.41 -1.41 4.25
C LEU A 268 1.75 -1.22 2.78
N HIS A 269 0.74 -1.39 1.93
CA HIS A 269 0.75 -0.97 0.53
C HIS A 269 0.06 0.39 0.41
N GLY A 270 0.62 1.31 -0.39
CA GLY A 270 -0.05 2.54 -0.82
C GLY A 270 -0.10 2.61 -2.35
N TYR A 271 -1.18 3.11 -2.95
CA TYR A 271 -1.27 3.30 -4.41
C TYR A 271 -2.39 4.29 -4.78
N TYR A 272 -2.31 4.87 -5.96
CA TYR A 272 -3.39 5.69 -6.53
C TYR A 272 -4.19 4.83 -7.50
N LEU A 273 -5.52 4.83 -7.42
CA LEU A 273 -6.34 4.28 -8.51
C LEU A 273 -7.43 5.28 -8.82
N ASP A 274 -7.40 5.82 -10.03
CA ASP A 274 -8.29 6.89 -10.52
C ASP A 274 -9.66 6.37 -11.01
N HIS A 275 -10.23 5.48 -10.21
CA HIS A 275 -11.57 4.93 -10.36
C HIS A 275 -12.24 4.85 -8.99
N MET A 276 -13.50 5.29 -8.91
CA MET A 276 -14.31 5.15 -7.71
C MET A 276 -14.59 3.67 -7.42
N LEU A 277 -14.36 3.23 -6.19
CA LEU A 277 -14.73 1.89 -5.74
C LEU A 277 -16.04 1.90 -4.96
N ARG A 278 -16.84 0.84 -5.12
CA ARG A 278 -18.15 0.69 -4.47
C ARG A 278 -18.06 0.79 -2.94
N ILE A 279 -17.00 0.24 -2.36
CA ILE A 279 -16.73 0.26 -0.91
C ILE A 279 -16.68 1.67 -0.29
N GLU A 280 -16.43 2.71 -1.09
CA GLU A 280 -16.37 4.09 -0.62
C GLU A 280 -17.74 4.65 -0.22
N SER A 281 -18.83 4.05 -0.73
CA SER A 281 -20.21 4.45 -0.46
C SER A 281 -21.15 3.28 -0.16
N ALA A 282 -20.61 2.06 -0.11
CA ALA A 282 -21.34 0.84 0.22
C ALA A 282 -22.10 0.98 1.55
N ARG A 283 -23.24 0.28 1.62
CA ARG A 283 -24.16 0.34 2.76
C ARG A 283 -23.56 -0.33 3.98
N THR A 284 -23.91 0.20 5.14
CA THR A 284 -23.42 -0.32 6.42
C THR A 284 -24.51 -0.34 7.47
N GLU A 285 -24.42 -1.27 8.40
CA GLU A 285 -25.27 -1.36 9.58
C GLU A 285 -24.44 -1.10 10.85
N PRO A 286 -24.92 -0.28 11.79
CA PRO A 286 -24.20 -0.06 13.03
C PRO A 286 -24.15 -1.32 13.90
N LEU A 287 -22.95 -1.70 14.36
CA LEU A 287 -22.75 -2.79 15.32
C LEU A 287 -22.50 -2.23 16.72
N CYS A 288 -21.52 -1.33 16.86
CA CYS A 288 -21.23 -0.62 18.12
C CYS A 288 -21.09 0.89 17.83
N PRO A 289 -22.21 1.67 17.81
CA PRO A 289 -22.19 3.08 17.46
C PRO A 289 -21.18 3.92 18.25
N GLY A 290 -21.07 3.68 19.57
CA GLY A 290 -20.14 4.38 20.46
C GLY A 290 -18.66 4.09 20.17
N ARG A 291 -18.36 3.09 19.34
CA ARG A 291 -17.01 2.67 18.94
C ARG A 291 -16.73 2.90 17.46
N ALA A 292 -17.66 3.56 16.75
CA ALA A 292 -17.62 3.76 15.30
C ALA A 292 -17.50 2.46 14.49
N PHE A 293 -18.00 1.34 15.02
CA PHE A 293 -17.88 0.01 14.42
C PHE A 293 -19.19 -0.41 13.73
N HIS A 294 -19.08 -0.80 12.46
CA HIS A 294 -20.19 -1.10 11.57
C HIS A 294 -19.95 -2.39 10.80
N LEU A 295 -21.04 -3.06 10.42
CA LEU A 295 -21.04 -4.12 9.42
C LEU A 295 -21.10 -3.46 8.03
N LEU A 296 -20.23 -3.89 7.12
CA LEU A 296 -20.34 -3.61 5.70
C LEU A 296 -21.23 -4.70 5.08
N SER A 297 -22.48 -4.37 4.75
CA SER A 297 -23.50 -5.32 4.28
C SER A 297 -23.44 -5.59 2.77
N ASP A 298 -22.48 -5.00 2.06
CA ASP A 298 -22.28 -5.22 0.61
C ASP A 298 -21.29 -6.35 0.37
N THR A 299 -21.23 -6.89 -0.86
CA THR A 299 -20.30 -7.98 -1.19
C THR A 299 -18.93 -7.42 -1.61
N PRO A 300 -17.80 -7.89 -1.01
CA PRO A 300 -17.72 -8.84 0.09
C PRO A 300 -18.03 -8.21 1.46
N ALA A 301 -18.78 -8.96 2.30
CA ALA A 301 -19.13 -8.52 3.64
C ALA A 301 -17.88 -8.38 4.52
N GLY A 302 -17.87 -7.40 5.41
CA GLY A 302 -16.73 -7.11 6.28
C GLY A 302 -17.10 -6.14 7.40
N PHE A 303 -16.09 -5.65 8.11
CA PHE A 303 -16.29 -4.67 9.18
C PHE A 303 -15.72 -3.32 8.81
N LEU A 304 -16.37 -2.24 9.24
CA LEU A 304 -16.01 -0.89 8.87
C LEU A 304 -15.93 0.02 10.10
N PHE A 305 -14.84 0.79 10.12
CA PHE A 305 -14.64 1.94 10.98
C PHE A 305 -14.66 3.22 10.14
N TYR A 306 -15.15 4.31 10.71
CA TYR A 306 -15.22 5.62 10.04
C TYR A 306 -14.72 6.77 10.91
N THR A 307 -14.05 7.74 10.28
CA THR A 307 -13.65 9.01 10.90
C THR A 307 -13.54 10.12 9.85
N GLU A 308 -13.72 11.37 10.25
CA GLU A 308 -13.43 12.55 9.43
C GLU A 308 -12.05 13.16 9.76
N GLY A 309 -11.18 12.38 10.44
CA GLY A 309 -9.86 12.81 10.89
C GLY A 309 -9.84 13.35 12.32
N GLU A 310 -10.91 13.11 13.09
CA GLU A 310 -10.99 13.46 14.51
C GLU A 310 -10.89 12.23 15.40
N ARG A 311 -10.40 12.43 16.63
CA ARG A 311 -10.33 11.38 17.68
C ARG A 311 -9.68 10.08 17.18
N LEU A 312 -8.66 10.19 16.34
CA LEU A 312 -7.98 9.04 15.73
C LEU A 312 -7.47 8.03 16.77
N GLY A 313 -7.03 8.48 17.95
CA GLY A 313 -6.54 7.60 19.01
C GLY A 313 -7.56 6.53 19.42
N ALA A 314 -8.81 6.90 19.66
CA ALA A 314 -9.87 5.96 20.04
C ALA A 314 -10.26 5.03 18.88
N LEU A 315 -10.30 5.56 17.65
CA LEU A 315 -10.57 4.75 16.46
C LEU A 315 -9.50 3.68 16.26
N ILE A 316 -8.23 4.09 16.30
CA ILE A 316 -7.07 3.20 16.14
C ILE A 316 -7.06 2.14 17.24
N HIS A 317 -7.34 2.51 18.49
CA HIS A 317 -7.47 1.56 19.60
C HIS A 317 -8.51 0.47 19.30
N ASN A 318 -9.70 0.86 18.83
CA ASN A 318 -10.75 -0.10 18.48
C ASN A 318 -10.37 -0.97 17.28
N ILE A 319 -9.70 -0.41 16.27
CA ILE A 319 -9.16 -1.18 15.14
C ILE A 319 -8.17 -2.23 15.63
N CYS A 320 -7.23 -1.85 16.51
CA CYS A 320 -6.23 -2.77 17.06
C CYS A 320 -6.90 -3.89 17.87
N LYS A 321 -7.87 -3.57 18.76
CA LYS A 321 -8.66 -4.58 19.48
C LYS A 321 -9.28 -5.62 18.54
N VAL A 322 -9.87 -5.17 17.42
CA VAL A 322 -10.44 -6.08 16.41
C VAL A 322 -9.35 -6.92 15.76
N THR A 323 -8.27 -6.32 15.27
CA THR A 323 -7.21 -7.05 14.57
C THR A 323 -6.44 -8.00 15.48
N ASP A 324 -6.22 -7.63 16.74
CA ASP A 324 -5.55 -8.46 17.75
C ASP A 324 -6.38 -9.70 18.06
N CYS A 325 -7.71 -9.55 18.21
CA CYS A 325 -8.64 -10.67 18.35
C CYS A 325 -8.57 -11.63 17.14
N LEU A 326 -8.48 -11.10 15.91
CA LEU A 326 -8.30 -11.93 14.71
C LEU A 326 -6.96 -12.69 14.74
N VAL A 327 -5.87 -12.02 15.14
CA VAL A 327 -4.55 -12.64 15.27
C VAL A 327 -4.53 -13.70 16.38
N GLU A 328 -5.17 -13.47 17.51
CA GLU A 328 -5.37 -14.44 18.61
C GLU A 328 -6.12 -15.68 18.18
N LYS A 329 -7.15 -15.51 17.36
CA LYS A 329 -7.93 -16.62 16.81
C LYS A 329 -7.29 -17.26 15.58
N ASN A 330 -6.11 -16.79 15.16
CA ASN A 330 -5.43 -17.23 13.93
C ASN A 330 -6.36 -17.11 12.70
N ILE A 331 -7.09 -16.00 12.60
CA ILE A 331 -7.96 -15.64 11.47
C ILE A 331 -7.23 -14.68 10.52
N ALA A 332 -7.06 -15.11 9.27
CA ALA A 332 -6.47 -14.31 8.22
C ALA A 332 -7.37 -13.11 7.93
N HIS A 333 -6.76 -11.97 7.66
CA HIS A 333 -7.50 -10.74 7.40
C HIS A 333 -6.77 -9.75 6.49
N ASN A 334 -7.55 -8.95 5.80
CA ASN A 334 -7.09 -7.79 5.05
C ASN A 334 -7.65 -6.52 5.72
N LEU A 335 -6.88 -5.43 5.70
CA LEU A 335 -7.34 -4.11 6.11
C LEU A 335 -7.15 -3.12 4.96
N PHE A 336 -8.11 -2.23 4.74
CA PHE A 336 -8.11 -1.28 3.64
C PHE A 336 -8.60 0.09 4.08
N VAL A 337 -7.83 1.12 3.74
CA VAL A 337 -8.07 2.50 4.11
C VAL A 337 -8.31 3.30 2.83
N THR A 338 -9.45 3.97 2.76
CA THR A 338 -9.82 4.81 1.61
C THR A 338 -10.62 6.01 2.07
N ARG A 339 -10.58 7.08 1.26
CA ARG A 339 -11.58 8.14 1.33
C ARG A 339 -12.97 7.54 1.08
N GLY A 340 -13.96 8.00 1.83
CA GLY A 340 -15.28 7.39 1.85
C GLY A 340 -16.36 8.32 2.40
N ARG A 341 -17.60 7.88 2.26
CA ARG A 341 -18.76 8.57 2.85
C ARG A 341 -19.03 8.06 4.27
N PRO A 342 -19.75 8.83 5.11
CA PRO A 342 -20.23 8.33 6.38
C PRO A 342 -20.94 6.97 6.25
N PRO A 343 -20.93 6.13 7.31
CA PRO A 343 -21.74 4.94 7.39
C PRO A 343 -23.23 5.28 7.26
N GLY A 344 -23.99 4.39 6.63
CA GLY A 344 -25.43 4.56 6.44
C GLY A 344 -26.06 3.42 5.64
N THR A 345 -27.36 3.25 5.80
CA THR A 345 -28.16 2.23 5.10
C THR A 345 -28.58 2.67 3.69
N SER A 346 -28.50 3.96 3.39
CA SER A 346 -28.86 4.54 2.09
C SER A 346 -27.65 4.64 1.17
N LEU A 347 -27.82 4.22 -0.10
CA LEU A 347 -26.79 4.41 -1.12
C LEU A 347 -26.79 5.88 -1.55
N HIS A 348 -25.73 6.62 -1.22
CA HIS A 348 -25.62 8.03 -1.59
C HIS A 348 -24.76 8.22 -2.84
N SER A 349 -25.34 8.78 -3.92
CA SER A 349 -24.75 8.91 -5.27
C SER A 349 -23.93 10.20 -5.53
N GLY A 350 -23.29 10.74 -4.51
CA GLY A 350 -22.56 12.01 -4.57
C GLY A 350 -21.04 11.82 -4.71
N PRO A 351 -20.32 12.79 -5.31
CA PRO A 351 -18.89 12.68 -5.57
C PRO A 351 -18.00 12.92 -4.35
N SER A 352 -18.52 13.56 -3.29
CA SER A 352 -17.74 13.93 -2.10
C SER A 352 -17.38 12.73 -1.22
N ARG A 353 -16.15 12.76 -0.68
CA ARG A 353 -15.56 11.76 0.21
C ARG A 353 -14.96 12.43 1.45
N PRO A 354 -15.80 12.91 2.38
CA PRO A 354 -15.36 13.77 3.48
C PRO A 354 -14.48 13.04 4.50
N GLY A 355 -14.70 11.73 4.70
CA GLY A 355 -14.00 10.96 5.72
C GLY A 355 -13.20 9.79 5.19
N ILE A 356 -12.74 8.98 6.13
CA ILE A 356 -11.96 7.77 5.93
C ILE A 356 -12.81 6.57 6.33
N ARG A 357 -12.88 5.58 5.44
CA ARG A 357 -13.37 4.24 5.74
C ARG A 357 -12.17 3.33 5.94
N VAL A 358 -12.10 2.67 7.10
CA VAL A 358 -11.17 1.58 7.37
C VAL A 358 -11.96 0.29 7.39
N ILE A 359 -11.70 -0.58 6.42
CA ILE A 359 -12.46 -1.81 6.20
C ILE A 359 -11.58 -3.00 6.55
N ILE A 360 -12.14 -3.97 7.26
CA ILE A 360 -11.47 -5.18 7.70
C ILE A 360 -12.26 -6.37 7.17
N TRP A 361 -11.59 -7.25 6.44
CA TRP A 361 -12.17 -8.50 5.93
C TRP A 361 -11.45 -9.69 6.59
N PRO A 362 -12.03 -10.28 7.64
CA PRO A 362 -11.64 -11.61 8.08
C PRO A 362 -12.03 -12.64 7.02
N ARG A 363 -11.19 -13.66 6.86
CA ARG A 363 -11.24 -14.56 5.71
C ARG A 363 -10.60 -15.90 6.02
N LEU A 364 -10.85 -16.87 5.15
CA LEU A 364 -10.16 -18.16 5.20
C LEU A 364 -8.67 -17.95 4.93
N SER A 365 -7.84 -18.67 5.69
CA SER A 365 -6.39 -18.63 5.53
C SER A 365 -5.95 -19.38 4.27
N CYS A 366 -5.03 -18.80 3.51
CA CYS A 366 -4.40 -19.43 2.37
C CYS A 366 -2.93 -19.69 2.67
N PHE A 367 -2.60 -20.94 2.99
CA PHE A 367 -1.23 -21.41 3.17
C PHE A 367 -0.87 -22.35 2.01
N GLY A 368 0.33 -22.20 1.44
CA GLY A 368 0.81 -23.06 0.36
C GLY A 368 0.61 -22.50 -1.06
N ALA A 369 0.59 -23.41 -2.05
CA ALA A 369 0.51 -23.06 -3.46
C ALA A 369 -0.82 -22.36 -3.79
N LYS A 370 -0.73 -21.24 -4.51
CA LYS A 370 -1.92 -20.51 -4.94
C LYS A 370 -2.67 -21.33 -5.98
N GLU A 371 -3.98 -21.43 -5.84
CA GLU A 371 -4.84 -21.91 -6.92
C GLU A 371 -4.60 -21.05 -8.18
N GLU A 372 -4.66 -21.67 -9.36
CA GLU A 372 -4.58 -20.96 -10.64
C GLU A 372 -5.89 -20.22 -10.91
N THR A 373 -6.10 -19.13 -10.18
CA THR A 373 -7.20 -18.19 -10.41
C THR A 373 -6.71 -17.00 -11.25
N ALA A 374 -7.66 -16.39 -11.97
CA ALA A 374 -7.47 -15.20 -12.79
C ALA A 374 -6.69 -14.06 -12.08
N PHE A 375 -6.95 -13.90 -10.78
CA PHE A 375 -6.29 -12.97 -9.86
C PHE A 375 -6.17 -13.61 -8.47
N ASN A 376 -5.28 -13.09 -7.62
CA ASN A 376 -5.19 -13.54 -6.23
C ASN A 376 -6.09 -12.65 -5.40
N VAL A 377 -7.06 -13.19 -4.65
CA VAL A 377 -7.98 -12.38 -3.85
C VAL A 377 -7.27 -11.83 -2.61
N ALA A 378 -6.49 -10.76 -2.75
CA ALA A 378 -5.82 -10.04 -1.67
C ALA A 378 -6.63 -8.77 -1.33
N LEU A 379 -5.98 -7.71 -0.83
CA LEU A 379 -6.68 -6.48 -0.46
C LEU A 379 -7.36 -5.73 -1.62
N CYS A 380 -6.80 -5.74 -2.83
CA CYS A 380 -7.32 -4.93 -3.94
C CYS A 380 -8.62 -5.52 -4.47
N GLU A 381 -8.63 -6.85 -4.60
CA GLU A 381 -9.74 -7.63 -5.12
C GLU A 381 -10.93 -7.55 -4.16
N LEU A 382 -10.70 -7.66 -2.85
CA LEU A 382 -11.74 -7.44 -1.84
C LEU A 382 -12.32 -6.01 -1.88
N ALA A 383 -11.51 -5.02 -2.25
CA ALA A 383 -11.94 -3.64 -2.41
C ALA A 383 -12.69 -3.36 -3.73
N GLY A 384 -12.71 -4.33 -4.66
CA GLY A 384 -13.35 -4.19 -5.98
C GLY A 384 -12.41 -3.82 -7.13
N HIS A 385 -11.10 -3.84 -6.91
CA HIS A 385 -10.08 -3.67 -7.95
C HIS A 385 -9.45 -5.02 -8.29
N MET A 386 -9.67 -5.47 -9.54
CA MET A 386 -9.29 -6.79 -10.05
C MET A 386 -8.10 -6.71 -11.02
N PRO A 387 -6.85 -6.93 -10.56
CA PRO A 387 -5.66 -7.00 -11.42
C PRO A 387 -5.53 -8.38 -12.08
N PHE A 388 -5.95 -8.47 -13.34
CA PHE A 388 -5.86 -9.69 -14.16
C PHE A 388 -4.44 -9.95 -14.66
N LYS A 389 -4.05 -11.22 -14.66
CA LYS A 389 -2.70 -11.67 -15.06
C LYS A 389 -2.62 -12.17 -16.50
N ASN A 390 -3.76 -12.40 -17.15
CA ASN A 390 -3.85 -12.86 -18.53
C ASN A 390 -5.00 -12.16 -19.27
N ARG A 391 -4.91 -12.17 -20.60
CA ARG A 391 -5.85 -11.51 -21.51
C ARG A 391 -7.22 -12.17 -21.52
N GLU A 392 -7.25 -13.50 -21.56
CA GLU A 392 -8.47 -14.30 -21.71
C GLU A 392 -9.45 -13.99 -20.58
N ASP A 393 -9.03 -14.18 -19.32
CA ASP A 393 -9.86 -13.88 -18.16
C ASP A 393 -10.27 -12.41 -18.12
N PHE A 394 -9.34 -11.49 -18.43
CA PHE A 394 -9.68 -10.07 -18.48
C PHE A 394 -10.80 -9.80 -19.47
N ASP A 395 -10.80 -10.44 -20.65
CA ASP A 395 -11.77 -10.18 -21.70
C ASP A 395 -13.13 -10.81 -21.44
N THR A 396 -13.16 -12.04 -20.91
CA THR A 396 -14.38 -12.86 -20.84
C THR A 396 -15.08 -12.84 -19.49
N ILE A 397 -14.37 -12.57 -18.38
CA ILE A 397 -14.93 -12.74 -17.05
C ILE A 397 -16.08 -11.77 -16.77
N THR A 398 -17.08 -12.29 -16.08
CA THR A 398 -18.27 -11.57 -15.63
C THR A 398 -18.14 -11.15 -14.17
N GLU A 399 -18.98 -10.20 -13.75
CA GLU A 399 -19.03 -9.79 -12.35
C GLU A 399 -19.51 -10.91 -11.41
N ALA A 400 -20.37 -11.80 -11.90
CA ALA A 400 -20.83 -12.98 -11.16
C ALA A 400 -19.67 -13.94 -10.88
N GLU A 401 -18.86 -14.26 -11.89
CA GLU A 401 -17.68 -15.12 -11.74
C GLU A 401 -16.63 -14.50 -10.81
N VAL A 402 -16.41 -13.18 -10.89
CA VAL A 402 -15.54 -12.47 -9.92
C VAL A 402 -16.05 -12.65 -8.49
N THR A 403 -17.36 -12.46 -8.28
CA THR A 403 -17.99 -12.64 -6.97
C THR A 403 -17.82 -14.07 -6.46
N GLU A 404 -18.01 -15.08 -7.32
CA GLU A 404 -17.79 -16.49 -6.97
C GLU A 404 -16.33 -16.78 -6.58
N ILE A 405 -15.36 -16.22 -7.32
CA ILE A 405 -13.94 -16.35 -6.97
C ILE A 405 -13.65 -15.71 -5.61
N VAL A 406 -14.16 -14.49 -5.36
CA VAL A 406 -13.97 -13.80 -4.07
C VAL A 406 -14.58 -14.59 -2.92
N GLN A 407 -15.80 -15.13 -3.10
CA GLN A 407 -16.53 -15.86 -2.07
C GLN A 407 -15.78 -17.09 -1.54
N LYS A 408 -14.98 -17.77 -2.38
CA LYS A 408 -14.15 -18.93 -1.99
C LYS A 408 -13.15 -18.60 -0.87
N TYR A 409 -12.81 -17.33 -0.71
CA TYR A 409 -11.84 -16.88 0.27
C TYR A 409 -12.48 -16.28 1.53
N LEU A 410 -13.78 -16.01 1.53
CA LEU A 410 -14.46 -15.41 2.68
C LEU A 410 -14.82 -16.47 3.73
N LEU A 411 -15.04 -16.03 4.97
CA LEU A 411 -15.56 -16.92 6.00
C LEU A 411 -16.98 -17.39 5.65
N PRO A 412 -17.35 -18.64 5.99
CA PRO A 412 -18.74 -19.08 5.98
C PRO A 412 -19.64 -18.17 6.83
N GLU A 413 -20.90 -18.00 6.44
CA GLU A 413 -21.83 -17.04 7.06
C GLU A 413 -22.02 -17.26 8.57
N ASN A 414 -22.09 -18.52 9.01
CA ASN A 414 -22.20 -18.89 10.42
C ASN A 414 -20.93 -18.49 11.22
N GLU A 415 -19.74 -18.74 10.67
CA GLU A 415 -18.47 -18.35 11.28
C GLU A 415 -18.31 -16.83 11.33
N PHE A 416 -18.68 -16.13 10.25
CA PHE A 416 -18.68 -14.68 10.19
C PHE A 416 -19.62 -14.07 11.23
N SER A 417 -20.83 -14.61 11.37
CA SER A 417 -21.82 -14.15 12.35
C SER A 417 -21.37 -14.38 13.79
N MET A 418 -20.77 -15.54 14.08
CA MET A 418 -20.17 -15.81 15.39
C MET A 418 -19.02 -14.84 15.70
N LEU A 419 -18.15 -14.59 14.72
CA LEU A 419 -17.07 -13.64 14.85
C LEU A 419 -17.58 -12.22 15.09
N GLN A 420 -18.61 -11.79 14.36
CA GLN A 420 -19.27 -10.50 14.58
C GLN A 420 -19.70 -10.32 16.04
N SER A 421 -20.39 -11.30 16.62
CA SER A 421 -20.81 -11.23 18.04
C SER A 421 -19.61 -11.15 19.00
N GLN A 422 -18.53 -11.88 18.71
CA GLN A 422 -17.31 -11.84 19.53
C GLN A 422 -16.60 -10.49 19.44
N LEU A 423 -16.48 -9.91 18.25
CA LEU A 423 -15.85 -8.60 18.07
C LEU A 423 -16.65 -7.48 18.74
N MET A 424 -17.98 -7.56 18.72
CA MET A 424 -18.83 -6.63 19.49
C MET A 424 -18.52 -6.72 20.98
N HIS A 425 -18.40 -7.91 21.55
CA HIS A 425 -18.03 -8.10 22.96
C HIS A 425 -16.67 -7.48 23.31
N VAL A 426 -15.64 -7.74 22.50
CA VAL A 426 -14.27 -7.21 22.69
C VAL A 426 -14.23 -5.67 22.68
N LEU A 427 -15.13 -5.04 21.93
CA LEU A 427 -15.25 -3.58 21.85
C LEU A 427 -16.11 -2.96 22.96
N HIS A 428 -16.92 -3.77 23.66
CA HIS A 428 -17.70 -3.33 24.82
C HIS A 428 -16.88 -3.36 26.11
N GLU A 429 -15.99 -4.33 26.25
CA GLU A 429 -14.87 -4.31 27.21
C GLU A 429 -13.90 -3.17 26.91
#